data_AF-A0A8J2X6B8-F1
#
_entry.id   AF-A0A8J2X6B8-F1
#
_cell.length_a   1.000
_cell.length_b   1.000
_cell.length_c   1.000
_cell.angle_alpha   90.00
_cell.angle_beta   90.00
_cell.angle_gamma   90.00
#
_symmetry.space_group_name_H-M   'P 1'
#
loop_
_entity.id
_entity.type
_entity.pdbx_description
1 polymer ?
#
loop_
_entity_poly.entity_id
_entity_poly.type
_entity_poly.pdbx_seq_one_letter_code
_entity_poly.pdbx_strand_id
1 'polypeptide(L)' 'MRQLLLRVSFEERIKGEHYIFSKKNVEEIINLQSKGAKAKSYQVKQVRTLIIKYRLVNQND' A
#
# COMPACT_ATOMS: atom_id res chain seq x y z
N MET A 1 -5.17 2.47 -5.47
CA MET A 1 -4.16 1.80 -4.60
C MET A 1 -3.76 2.69 -3.42
N ARG A 2 -3.23 3.90 -3.64
CA ARG A 2 -2.93 4.88 -2.58
C ARG A 2 -4.04 5.01 -1.53
N GLN A 3 -5.28 5.28 -1.96
CA GLN A 3 -6.42 5.41 -1.04
C GLN A 3 -6.66 4.16 -0.16
N LEU A 4 -6.43 2.96 -0.69
CA LEU A 4 -6.57 1.73 0.08
C LEU A 4 -5.54 1.67 1.21
N LEU A 5 -4.27 1.95 0.90
CA LEU A 5 -3.18 1.96 1.88
C LEU A 5 -3.41 3.01 2.98
N LEU A 6 -3.93 4.19 2.60
CA LEU A 6 -4.32 5.22 3.57
C LEU A 6 -5.48 4.76 4.47
N ARG A 7 -6.50 4.08 3.93
CA ARG A 7 -7.61 3.54 4.73
C ARG A 7 -7.15 2.50 5.74
N VAL A 8 -6.20 1.64 5.38
CA VAL A 8 -5.59 0.69 6.31
C VAL A 8 -4.44 1.31 7.12
N SER A 9 -4.44 2.64 7.27
CA SER A 9 -3.55 3.45 8.10
C SER A 9 -2.06 3.18 7.90
N PHE A 10 -1.64 3.12 6.63
CA PHE A 10 -0.23 3.37 6.27
C PHE A 10 0.01 4.88 6.23
N GLU A 11 1.19 5.27 6.67
CA GLU A 11 1.74 6.61 6.49
C GLU A 11 2.33 6.72 5.09
N GLU A 12 2.16 7.88 4.46
CA GLU A 12 2.70 8.15 3.13
C GLU A 12 3.83 9.18 3.20
N ARG A 13 4.90 8.90 2.47
CA ARG A 13 5.96 9.83 2.14
C ARG A 13 6.14 9.93 0.64
N ILE A 14 6.22 11.15 0.12
CA ILE A 14 6.40 11.41 -1.32
C ILE A 14 7.85 11.83 -1.59
N LYS A 15 8.47 11.22 -2.61
CA LYS A 15 9.79 11.61 -3.13
C LYS A 15 9.77 11.58 -4.65
N GLY A 16 9.55 12.73 -5.28
CA GLY A 16 9.31 12.82 -6.72
C GLY A 16 8.02 12.09 -7.12
N GLU A 17 8.08 11.20 -8.11
CA GLU A 17 6.94 10.36 -8.53
C GLU A 17 6.72 9.10 -7.67
N HIS A 18 7.58 8.90 -6.65
CA HIS A 18 7.50 7.75 -5.77
C HIS A 18 6.67 8.05 -4.53
N TYR A 19 5.68 7.20 -4.28
CA TYR A 19 4.89 7.17 -3.06
C TYR A 19 5.37 6.00 -2.21
N ILE A 20 5.96 6.31 -1.07
CA ILE A 20 6.50 5.34 -0.12
C ILE A 20 5.50 5.22 1.03
N PHE A 21 5.08 4.00 1.34
CA PHE A 21 4.16 3.71 2.43
C PHE A 21 4.80 2.83 3.49
N SER A 22 4.60 3.20 4.76
CA SER A 22 5.06 2.45 5.94
C SER A 22 3.98 2.41 7.01
N LYS A 23 3.98 1.37 7.86
CA LYS A 23 3.07 1.26 9.00
C LYS A 23 3.83 0.61 10.16
N LYS A 24 3.66 1.14 11.38
CA LYS A 24 4.43 0.74 12.58
C LYS A 24 4.49 -0.78 12.85
N ASN A 25 3.46 -1.53 12.45
CA ASN A 25 3.35 -2.97 12.69
C ASN A 25 3.41 -3.81 11.39
N VAL A 26 3.91 -3.23 10.31
CA VAL A 26 4.15 -3.90 9.03
C VAL A 26 5.63 -3.71 8.70
N GLU A 27 6.35 -4.82 8.56
CA GLU A 27 7.79 -4.79 8.32
C GLU A 27 8.11 -4.27 6.91
N GLU A 28 7.26 -4.60 5.94
CA GLU A 28 7.46 -4.27 4.55
C GLU A 28 7.05 -2.83 4.22
N ILE A 29 7.98 -2.11 3.61
CA ILE A 29 7.74 -0.80 3.00
C ILE A 29 7.22 -1.00 1.57
N ILE A 30 6.15 -0.29 1.22
CA ILE A 30 5.59 -0.32 -0.14
C ILE A 30 6.07 0.91 -0.90
N ASN A 31 6.73 0.71 -2.04
CA ASN A 31 7.07 1.80 -2.96
C ASN A 31 6.15 1.72 -4.20
N LEU A 32 5.25 2.67 -4.34
CA LEU A 32 4.38 2.81 -5.50
C LEU A 32 4.89 3.93 -6.40
N GLN A 33 5.24 3.57 -7.63
CA GLN A 33 5.36 4.53 -8.72
C GLN A 33 4.11 4.42 -9.60
N SER A 34 3.45 5.53 -9.87
CA SER A 34 2.38 5.61 -10.85
C SER A 34 2.96 5.46 -12.27
N LYS A 35 2.35 4.63 -13.12
CA LYS A 35 2.61 4.64 -14.57
C LYS A 35 1.29 4.89 -15.27
N GLY A 36 0.97 6.17 -15.48
CA GLY A 36 -0.35 6.60 -15.94
C GLY A 36 -1.46 6.29 -14.92
N ALA A 37 -2.65 5.93 -15.40
CA ALA A 37 -3.84 5.76 -14.57
C ALA A 37 -4.00 4.37 -13.90
N LYS A 38 -3.15 3.38 -14.23
CA LYS A 38 -3.27 2.00 -13.75
C LYS A 38 -2.08 1.58 -12.89
N ALA A 39 -2.35 0.79 -11.86
CA ALA A 39 -1.31 0.14 -11.07
C ALA A 39 -0.72 -1.06 -11.84
N LYS A 40 0.56 -1.35 -11.65
CA LYS A 40 1.19 -2.54 -12.24
C LYS A 40 0.71 -3.79 -11.49
N SER A 41 0.48 -4.91 -12.19
CA SER A 41 -0.11 -6.12 -11.61
C SER A 41 0.66 -6.66 -10.40
N TYR A 42 2.00 -6.55 -10.41
CA TYR A 42 2.82 -6.98 -9.27
C TYR A 42 2.61 -6.11 -8.02
N GLN A 43 2.34 -4.81 -8.18
CA GLN A 43 2.06 -3.92 -7.05
C GLN A 43 0.74 -4.31 -6.39
N VAL A 44 -0.25 -4.68 -7.20
CA VAL A 44 -1.53 -5.22 -6.70
C VAL A 44 -1.30 -6.51 -5.92
N LYS A 45 -0.51 -7.44 -6.46
CA LYS A 45 -0.16 -8.69 -5.79
C LYS A 45 0.56 -8.43 -4.46
N GLN A 46 1.53 -7.51 -4.44
CA GLN A 46 2.29 -7.15 -3.25
C GLN A 46 1.38 -6.57 -2.15
N VAL A 47 0.55 -5.58 -2.50
CA VAL A 47 -0.39 -4.97 -1.54
C VAL A 47 -1.39 -6.01 -1.01
N ARG A 48 -1.93 -6.87 -1.87
CA ARG A 48 -2.82 -7.96 -1.46
C ARG A 48 -2.15 -8.91 -0.48
N THR A 49 -0.91 -9.33 -0.75
CA THR A 49 -0.17 -10.22 0.15
C THR A 49 0.02 -9.59 1.52
N LEU A 50 0.34 -8.29 1.60
CA LEU A 50 0.48 -7.60 2.88
C LEU A 50 -0.84 -7.49 3.64
N ILE A 51 -1.93 -7.16 2.95
CA ILE A 51 -3.27 -7.11 3.57
C ILE A 51 -3.64 -8.45 4.20
N ILE A 52 -3.36 -9.57 3.53
CA ILE A 52 -3.64 -10.91 4.05
C ILE A 52 -2.68 -11.26 5.20
N LYS A 53 -1.37 -11.05 5.01
CA LYS A 53 -0.33 -11.38 6.01
C LYS A 53 -0.57 -10.67 7.34
N TYR A 54 -0.92 -9.39 7.30
CA TYR A 54 -1.11 -8.56 8.49
C TYR A 54 -2.58 -8.34 8.88
N ARG A 55 -3.53 -9.01 8.20
CA ARG A 55 -4.98 -8.86 8.42
C ARG A 55 -5.41 -7.40 8.51
N LEU A 56 -4.98 -6.60 7.54
CA LEU A 56 -5.08 -5.13 7.58
C LEU A 56 -6.50 -4.59 7.34
N VAL A 57 -7.47 -5.47 7.03
CA VAL A 57 -8.87 -5.12 6.83
C VAL A 57 -9.68 -5.93 7.84
N ASN A 58 -10.35 -5.25 8.77
CA ASN A 58 -11.32 -5.87 9.66
C ASN A 58 -12.65 -6.04 8.91
N GLN A 59 -13.40 -7.12 9.19
CA GLN A 59 -14.64 -7.44 8.47
C GLN A 59 -15.86 -6.57 8.84
N ASN A 60 -15.66 -5.41 9.46
CA ASN A 60 -16.76 -4.60 10.02
C ASN A 60 -16.80 -3.15 9.46
N ASP A 61 -16.35 -2.94 8.23
CA ASP A 61 -16.64 -1.71 7.46
C ASP A 61 -17.86 -1.90 6.56
#